data_AF-A0A5D9CAT8-F1
#
_entry.id   AF-A0A5D9CAT8-F1
#
_cell.length_a   1.000
_cell.length_b   1.000
_cell.length_c   1.000
_cell.angle_alpha   90.00
_cell.angle_beta   90.00
_cell.angle_gamma   90.00
#
_symmetry.space_group_name_H-M   'P 1'
#
loop_
_entity.id
_entity.type
_entity.pdbx_description
1 polymer ?
#
loop_
_entity_poly.entity_id
_entity_poly.type
_entity_poly.pdbx_seq_one_letter_code
_entity_poly.pdbx_strand_id
1 'polypeptide(L)'
;MIDYRLAGPALGLALLSACTTPAPVAKPVPTVAPPSVPVVVTPPRDWRDAALTPGTWRYVPGTAHSYAAYGVAGAQPALVIACDKTARTIAIMRQGTATSLTVTTSYGAATLPAGGLSHEGQAMTGARLSARDNLLDRIGYSRGRFAVSGSGLSPVIVPAWAEPSRALEDCRQAS
;
A
#
# COMPACT_ATOMS: atom_id res chain seq x y z
N MET A 1 29.17 -28.81 60.84
CA MET A 1 30.59 -28.65 61.21
C MET A 1 31.16 -27.67 60.19
N ILE A 2 31.40 -26.40 60.47
CA ILE A 2 31.89 -25.75 61.69
C ILE A 2 31.38 -24.30 61.71
N ASP A 3 30.79 -23.94 62.85
CA ASP A 3 30.52 -22.58 63.31
C ASP A 3 31.81 -21.73 63.37
N TYR A 4 31.68 -20.41 63.31
CA TYR A 4 32.38 -19.56 64.29
C TYR A 4 31.72 -18.19 64.45
N ARG A 5 31.24 -17.96 65.67
CA ARG A 5 30.88 -16.68 66.25
C ARG A 5 32.08 -16.09 66.98
N LEU A 6 32.30 -14.78 66.88
CA LEU A 6 32.99 -13.92 67.85
C LEU A 6 32.44 -12.49 67.65
N ALA A 7 31.63 -11.95 68.57
CA ALA A 7 31.96 -11.30 69.85
C ALA A 7 32.45 -9.83 69.68
N GLY A 8 31.69 -8.87 70.22
CA GLY A 8 31.91 -7.40 70.20
C GLY A 8 33.01 -6.91 71.16
N PRO A 9 33.00 -5.66 71.73
CA PRO A 9 31.94 -4.63 71.75
C PRO A 9 32.41 -3.13 71.65
N ALA A 10 31.42 -2.23 71.77
CA ALA A 10 31.44 -0.94 72.51
C ALA A 10 31.79 0.41 71.86
N LEU A 11 30.82 1.32 72.06
CA LEU A 11 30.90 2.76 72.39
C LEU A 11 31.14 3.81 71.30
N GLY A 12 30.16 4.71 71.17
CA GLY A 12 30.31 6.01 70.50
C GLY A 12 28.99 6.78 70.38
N LEU A 13 28.62 7.52 71.43
CA LEU A 13 27.57 8.54 71.42
C LEU A 13 27.81 9.60 70.33
N ALA A 14 26.77 10.00 69.60
CA ALA A 14 26.55 11.39 69.19
C ALA A 14 25.08 11.62 68.77
N LEU A 15 24.36 12.36 69.61
CA LEU A 15 23.06 12.95 69.36
C LEU A 15 23.20 14.08 68.34
N LEU A 16 22.46 14.05 67.24
CA LEU A 16 22.07 15.24 66.48
C LEU A 16 20.65 15.03 65.93
N SER A 17 19.68 15.40 66.74
CA SER A 17 18.26 15.47 66.39
C SER A 17 18.03 16.73 65.54
N ALA A 18 18.06 16.59 64.22
CA ALA A 18 17.72 17.67 63.30
C ALA A 18 16.23 17.58 62.94
N CYS A 19 15.42 18.35 63.65
CA CYS A 19 14.00 18.52 63.33
C CYS A 19 13.89 19.42 62.09
N THR A 20 13.83 18.83 60.89
CA THR A 20 13.53 19.59 59.68
C THR A 20 12.02 19.67 59.49
N THR A 21 11.51 20.89 59.40
CA THR A 21 10.10 21.15 59.06
C THR A 21 9.86 20.77 57.59
N PRO A 22 8.80 20.04 57.23
CA PRO A 22 8.50 19.78 55.82
C PRO A 22 8.12 21.09 55.13
N ALA A 23 8.75 21.38 54.00
CA ALA A 23 8.37 22.52 53.18
C ALA A 23 6.94 22.34 52.63
N PRO A 24 6.12 23.42 52.56
CA PRO A 24 4.79 23.33 51.97
C PRO A 24 4.91 22.97 50.48
N VAL A 25 4.23 21.89 50.08
CA VAL A 25 4.14 21.46 48.68
C VAL A 25 3.44 22.56 47.87
N ALA A 26 4.15 23.14 46.91
CA ALA A 26 3.57 24.08 45.97
C ALA A 26 2.50 23.38 45.12
N LYS A 27 1.30 23.98 45.03
CA LYS A 27 0.24 23.51 44.12
C LYS A 27 0.76 23.51 42.67
N PRO A 28 0.48 22.48 41.86
CA PRO A 28 0.82 22.47 40.44
C PRO A 28 0.16 23.67 39.73
N VAL A 29 0.98 24.51 39.10
CA VAL A 29 0.49 25.57 38.21
C VAL A 29 -0.08 24.91 36.95
N PRO A 30 -1.30 25.24 36.51
CA PRO A 30 -1.84 24.74 35.25
C PRO A 30 -0.92 25.14 34.10
N THR A 31 -0.27 24.16 33.46
CA THR A 31 0.50 24.40 32.24
C THR A 31 -0.50 24.68 31.12
N VAL A 32 -0.48 25.89 30.58
CA VAL A 32 -1.26 26.25 29.39
C VAL A 32 -0.70 25.44 28.21
N ALA A 33 -1.55 24.67 27.55
CA ALA A 33 -1.16 23.92 26.37
C ALA A 33 -0.68 24.90 25.27
N PRO A 34 0.49 24.65 24.64
CA PRO A 34 0.94 25.49 23.54
C PRO A 34 -0.10 25.50 22.41
N PRO A 35 -0.26 26.62 21.68
CA PRO A 35 -1.21 26.73 20.59
C PRO A 35 -0.93 25.63 19.56
N SER A 36 -1.99 24.97 19.08
CA SER A 36 -1.90 23.95 18.04
C SER A 36 -1.34 24.59 16.77
N VAL A 37 -0.13 24.17 16.36
CA VAL A 37 0.38 24.49 15.02
C VAL A 37 -0.58 23.90 13.99
N PRO A 38 -1.04 24.69 12.99
CA PRO A 38 -1.88 24.16 11.93
C PRO A 38 -1.13 23.05 11.20
N VAL A 39 -1.75 21.87 11.12
CA VAL A 39 -1.24 20.75 10.34
C VAL A 39 -1.24 21.20 8.89
N VAL A 40 -0.04 21.33 8.30
CA VAL A 40 0.09 21.56 6.85
C VAL A 40 -0.40 20.28 6.16
N VAL A 41 -1.58 20.35 5.55
CA VAL A 41 -2.09 19.29 4.69
C VAL A 41 -1.20 19.27 3.45
N THR A 42 -0.27 18.32 3.39
CA THR A 42 0.51 18.09 2.18
C THR A 42 -0.47 17.67 1.08
N PRO A 43 -0.50 18.34 -0.09
CA PRO A 43 -1.33 17.90 -1.20
C PRO A 43 -1.06 16.43 -1.51
N PRO A 44 -2.07 15.63 -1.91
CA PRO A 44 -1.83 14.27 -2.37
C PRO A 44 -0.75 14.31 -3.44
N ARG A 45 0.33 13.54 -3.25
CA ARG A 45 1.42 13.46 -4.22
C ARG A 45 0.80 13.07 -5.57
N ASP A 46 1.02 13.88 -6.61
CA ASP A 46 0.57 13.54 -7.96
C ASP A 46 1.07 12.13 -8.29
N TRP A 47 0.20 11.27 -8.80
CA TRP A 47 0.55 9.90 -9.19
C TRP A 47 1.73 9.88 -10.17
N ARG A 48 1.94 10.98 -10.91
CA ARG A 48 3.07 11.19 -11.82
C ARG A 48 4.41 11.31 -11.09
N ASP A 49 4.42 11.79 -9.85
CA ASP A 49 5.63 12.02 -9.05
C ASP A 49 5.81 10.98 -7.94
N ALA A 50 4.80 10.14 -7.72
CA ALA A 50 4.86 9.02 -6.80
C ALA A 50 5.82 7.93 -7.31
N ALA A 51 6.46 7.25 -6.36
CA ALA A 51 7.29 6.09 -6.66
C ALA A 51 6.43 4.96 -7.25
N LEU A 52 7.02 4.16 -8.14
CA LEU A 52 6.37 2.95 -8.63
C LEU A 52 6.13 1.99 -7.44
N THR A 53 4.99 1.30 -7.48
CA THR A 53 4.75 0.16 -6.60
C THR A 53 5.85 -0.87 -6.83
N PRO A 54 6.45 -1.49 -5.78
CA PRO A 54 7.49 -2.49 -5.99
C PRO A 54 7.02 -3.67 -6.86
N GLY A 55 7.78 -3.98 -7.92
CA GLY A 55 7.49 -5.11 -8.79
C GLY A 55 8.08 -4.97 -10.19
N THR A 56 7.90 -6.04 -10.97
CA THR A 56 8.20 -6.05 -12.40
C THR A 56 7.02 -6.63 -13.16
N TRP A 57 6.89 -6.25 -14.43
CA TRP A 57 5.97 -6.92 -15.34
C TRP A 57 6.49 -8.31 -15.73
N ARG A 58 5.55 -9.24 -15.89
CA ARG A 58 5.73 -10.52 -16.55
C ARG A 58 4.56 -10.75 -17.49
N TYR A 59 4.85 -10.92 -18.77
CA TYR A 59 3.86 -11.34 -19.76
C TYR A 59 3.85 -12.86 -19.90
N VAL A 60 2.65 -13.43 -20.05
CA VAL A 60 2.40 -14.85 -20.25
C VAL A 60 1.46 -15.02 -21.44
N PRO A 61 1.96 -15.59 -22.55
CA PRO A 61 1.12 -15.90 -23.71
C PRO A 61 0.25 -17.13 -23.44
N GLY A 62 -0.82 -17.27 -24.21
CA GLY A 62 -1.63 -18.49 -24.26
C GLY A 62 -2.67 -18.45 -25.37
N THR A 63 -3.31 -19.59 -25.61
CA THR A 63 -4.24 -19.80 -26.74
C THR A 63 -5.62 -19.23 -26.47
N ALA A 64 -6.20 -19.53 -25.31
CA ALA A 64 -7.49 -19.00 -24.87
C ALA A 64 -7.33 -17.72 -24.03
N HIS A 65 -6.25 -17.62 -23.27
CA HIS A 65 -5.97 -16.50 -22.39
C HIS A 65 -4.51 -16.10 -22.50
N SER A 66 -4.24 -14.81 -22.42
CA SER A 66 -2.91 -14.27 -22.18
C SER A 66 -2.99 -13.18 -21.12
N TYR A 67 -1.90 -12.90 -20.42
CA TYR A 67 -1.93 -11.85 -19.39
C TYR A 67 -0.57 -11.21 -19.17
N ALA A 68 -0.61 -9.99 -18.64
CA ALA A 68 0.54 -9.33 -18.04
C ALA A 68 0.26 -9.15 -16.55
N ALA A 69 1.16 -9.62 -15.70
CA ALA A 69 1.07 -9.49 -14.25
C ALA A 69 2.21 -8.60 -13.73
N TYR A 70 1.88 -7.68 -12.83
CA TYR A 70 2.83 -6.80 -12.17
C TYR A 70 2.90 -7.11 -10.68
N GLY A 71 4.10 -7.34 -10.16
CA GLY A 71 4.31 -7.55 -8.74
C GLY A 71 5.72 -8.05 -8.41
N VAL A 72 5.93 -8.37 -7.14
CA VAL A 72 7.15 -9.03 -6.67
C VAL A 72 7.06 -10.52 -6.99
N ALA A 73 8.15 -11.10 -7.50
CA ALA A 73 8.19 -12.53 -7.80
C ALA A 73 7.90 -13.38 -6.55
N GLY A 74 7.05 -14.41 -6.71
CA GLY A 74 6.64 -15.29 -5.61
C GLY A 74 5.53 -14.73 -4.70
N ALA A 75 5.10 -13.49 -4.90
CA ALA A 75 3.94 -12.91 -4.22
C ALA A 75 2.71 -12.85 -5.15
N GLN A 76 1.54 -12.62 -4.57
CA GLN A 76 0.35 -12.28 -5.37
C GLN A 76 0.63 -11.01 -6.19
N PRO A 77 0.30 -10.98 -7.49
CA PRO A 77 0.50 -9.78 -8.30
C PRO A 77 -0.39 -8.62 -7.81
N ALA A 78 0.20 -7.43 -7.74
CA ALA A 78 -0.50 -6.21 -7.35
C ALA A 78 -1.53 -5.78 -8.42
N LEU A 79 -1.20 -6.03 -9.69
CA LEU A 79 -2.04 -5.74 -10.85
C LEU A 79 -1.89 -6.82 -11.92
N VAL A 80 -2.98 -7.18 -12.59
CA VAL A 80 -2.99 -8.08 -13.75
C VAL A 80 -3.88 -7.49 -14.84
N ILE A 81 -3.37 -7.48 -16.06
CA ILE A 81 -4.11 -7.20 -17.29
C ILE A 81 -4.24 -8.52 -18.04
N ALA A 82 -5.43 -9.12 -18.03
CA ALA A 82 -5.67 -10.43 -18.64
C ALA A 82 -6.63 -10.32 -19.82
N CYS A 83 -6.26 -10.95 -20.93
CA CYS A 83 -7.13 -11.17 -22.06
C CYS A 83 -7.82 -12.53 -21.96
N ASP A 84 -9.14 -12.53 -22.10
CA ASP A 84 -9.92 -13.67 -22.56
C ASP A 84 -10.14 -13.51 -24.07
N LYS A 85 -9.45 -14.35 -24.87
CA LYS A 85 -9.49 -14.27 -26.34
C LYS A 85 -10.85 -14.70 -26.89
N THR A 86 -11.49 -15.67 -26.23
CA THR A 86 -12.81 -16.17 -26.63
C THR A 86 -13.89 -15.11 -26.41
N ALA A 87 -13.90 -14.47 -25.24
CA ALA A 87 -14.85 -13.43 -24.90
C ALA A 87 -14.44 -12.04 -25.44
N ARG A 88 -13.25 -11.91 -26.04
CA ARG A 88 -12.64 -10.66 -26.50
C ARG A 88 -12.74 -9.55 -25.47
N THR A 89 -12.39 -9.90 -24.24
CA THR A 89 -12.57 -9.06 -23.06
C THR A 89 -11.26 -8.97 -22.30
N ILE A 90 -10.90 -7.76 -21.89
CA ILE A 90 -9.78 -7.49 -21.00
C ILE A 90 -10.30 -7.38 -19.57
N ALA A 91 -9.71 -8.14 -18.65
CA ALA A 91 -9.86 -7.95 -17.22
C ALA A 91 -8.68 -7.13 -16.68
N ILE A 92 -8.99 -6.00 -16.04
CA ILE A 92 -8.05 -5.24 -15.21
C ILE A 92 -8.29 -5.66 -13.77
N MET A 93 -7.38 -6.44 -13.20
CA MET A 93 -7.48 -6.99 -11.85
C MET A 93 -6.44 -6.37 -10.94
N ARG A 94 -6.86 -5.96 -9.74
CA ARG A 94 -6.02 -5.35 -8.71
C ARG A 94 -6.13 -6.16 -7.43
N GLN A 95 -5.03 -6.35 -6.72
CA GLN A 95 -5.02 -7.04 -5.42
C GLN A 95 -5.86 -6.30 -4.38
N GLY A 96 -6.62 -7.04 -3.57
CA GLY A 96 -7.51 -6.50 -2.54
C GLY A 96 -8.97 -6.41 -2.99
N THR A 97 -9.83 -5.90 -2.11
CA THR A 97 -11.29 -5.87 -2.30
C THR A 97 -11.80 -4.45 -2.47
N ALA A 98 -12.40 -4.13 -3.61
CA ALA A 98 -13.08 -2.87 -3.86
C ALA A 98 -14.31 -3.08 -4.76
N THR A 99 -15.26 -2.14 -4.71
CA THR A 99 -16.48 -2.16 -5.55
C THR A 99 -16.32 -1.37 -6.84
N SER A 100 -15.24 -0.60 -6.95
CA SER A 100 -14.87 0.13 -8.16
C SER A 100 -13.36 0.22 -8.28
N LEU A 101 -12.87 0.34 -9.51
CA LEU A 101 -11.47 0.62 -9.82
C LEU A 101 -11.38 1.91 -10.61
N THR A 102 -10.46 2.79 -10.23
CA THR A 102 -10.13 3.99 -11.01
C THR A 102 -8.77 3.81 -11.66
N VAL A 103 -8.75 3.84 -12.99
CA VAL A 103 -7.54 3.80 -13.81
C VAL A 103 -7.18 5.24 -14.18
N THR A 104 -5.98 5.69 -13.78
CA THR A 104 -5.46 7.03 -14.07
C THR A 104 -4.28 6.92 -15.01
N THR A 105 -4.35 7.61 -16.14
CA THR A 105 -3.32 7.62 -17.20
C THR A 105 -2.89 9.06 -17.48
N SER A 106 -1.87 9.25 -18.34
CA SER A 106 -1.52 10.60 -18.83
C SER A 106 -2.63 11.27 -19.64
N TYR A 107 -3.66 10.53 -20.04
CA TYR A 107 -4.81 11.02 -20.83
C TYR A 107 -6.09 11.16 -19.99
N GLY A 108 -5.97 11.12 -18.65
CA GLY A 108 -7.08 11.27 -17.71
C GLY A 108 -7.40 9.99 -16.95
N ALA A 109 -8.47 10.05 -16.17
CA ALA A 109 -8.93 8.95 -15.31
C ALA A 109 -10.26 8.37 -15.80
N ALA A 110 -10.50 7.10 -15.51
CA ALA A 110 -11.76 6.41 -15.71
C ALA A 110 -12.07 5.51 -14.52
N THR A 111 -13.29 5.60 -14.00
CA THR A 111 -13.77 4.74 -12.92
C THR A 111 -14.67 3.66 -13.49
N LEU A 112 -14.42 2.42 -13.10
CA LEU A 112 -15.09 1.23 -13.59
C LEU A 112 -15.78 0.52 -12.41
N PRO A 113 -17.01 0.00 -12.60
CA PRO A 113 -17.57 -0.94 -11.64
C PRO A 113 -16.68 -2.17 -11.58
N ALA A 114 -16.40 -2.65 -10.37
CA ALA A 114 -15.51 -3.77 -10.15
C ALA A 114 -16.15 -4.79 -9.19
N GLY A 115 -15.77 -6.05 -9.38
CA GLY A 115 -16.24 -7.15 -8.54
C GLY A 115 -15.13 -8.16 -8.28
N GLY A 116 -15.43 -9.18 -7.48
CA GLY A 116 -14.51 -10.27 -7.20
C GLY A 116 -14.17 -11.06 -8.46
N LEU A 117 -12.89 -11.12 -8.80
CA LEU A 117 -12.29 -11.97 -9.82
C LEU A 117 -11.22 -12.86 -9.18
N SER A 118 -10.66 -13.79 -9.95
CA SER A 118 -9.50 -14.57 -9.53
C SER A 118 -8.46 -14.61 -10.62
N HIS A 119 -7.20 -14.66 -10.20
CA HIS A 119 -6.05 -14.91 -11.06
C HIS A 119 -5.22 -16.01 -10.42
N GLU A 120 -5.01 -17.12 -11.13
CA GLU A 120 -4.25 -18.28 -10.63
C GLU A 120 -4.71 -18.77 -9.24
N GLY A 121 -6.04 -18.79 -9.02
CA GLY A 121 -6.64 -19.20 -7.75
C GLY A 121 -6.60 -18.15 -6.64
N GLN A 122 -5.97 -16.99 -6.86
CA GLN A 122 -5.90 -15.90 -5.88
C GLN A 122 -7.03 -14.89 -6.12
N ALA A 123 -7.76 -14.54 -5.07
CA ALA A 123 -8.85 -13.58 -5.14
C ALA A 123 -8.32 -12.15 -5.40
N MET A 124 -8.97 -11.46 -6.34
CA MET A 124 -8.66 -10.09 -6.74
C MET A 124 -9.96 -9.31 -6.96
N THR A 125 -9.87 -7.99 -7.01
CA THR A 125 -10.95 -7.16 -7.55
C THR A 125 -10.64 -6.85 -8.99
N GLY A 126 -11.62 -6.91 -9.89
CA GLY A 126 -11.38 -6.46 -11.25
C GLY A 126 -12.61 -5.95 -11.98
N ALA A 127 -12.32 -5.23 -13.06
CA ALA A 127 -13.28 -4.73 -14.03
C ALA A 127 -13.01 -5.38 -15.39
N ARG A 128 -14.08 -5.66 -16.14
CA ARG A 128 -14.01 -6.22 -17.48
C ARG A 128 -14.36 -5.16 -18.51
N LEU A 129 -13.57 -5.10 -19.58
CA LEU A 129 -13.70 -4.14 -20.68
C LEU A 129 -13.72 -4.90 -22.00
N SER A 130 -14.49 -4.41 -22.97
CA SER A 130 -14.35 -4.90 -24.34
C SER A 130 -12.91 -4.68 -24.82
N ALA A 131 -12.37 -5.60 -25.63
CA ALA A 131 -11.03 -5.47 -26.22
C ALA A 131 -10.82 -4.18 -27.05
N ARG A 132 -11.90 -3.48 -27.43
CA ARG A 132 -11.87 -2.22 -28.19
C ARG A 132 -12.16 -0.98 -27.34
N ASP A 133 -12.19 -1.10 -26.01
CA ASP A 133 -12.44 0.04 -25.14
C ASP A 133 -11.28 1.06 -25.20
N ASN A 134 -11.60 2.34 -25.42
CA ASN A 134 -10.63 3.44 -25.53
C ASN A 134 -9.76 3.63 -24.27
N LEU A 135 -10.19 3.15 -23.10
CA LEU A 135 -9.36 3.13 -21.89
C LEU A 135 -8.12 2.26 -22.09
N LEU A 136 -8.21 1.16 -22.84
CA LEU A 136 -7.09 0.26 -23.09
C LEU A 136 -5.99 0.95 -23.90
N ASP A 137 -6.37 1.81 -24.85
CA ASP A 137 -5.41 2.63 -25.62
C ASP A 137 -4.73 3.66 -24.72
N ARG A 138 -5.50 4.33 -23.84
CA ARG A 138 -4.93 5.28 -22.87
C ARG A 138 -3.93 4.62 -21.91
N ILE A 139 -4.14 3.35 -21.54
CA ILE A 139 -3.18 2.58 -20.75
C ILE A 139 -1.92 2.31 -21.58
N GLY A 140 -2.07 1.74 -22.78
CA GLY A 140 -0.95 1.32 -23.63
C GLY A 140 -0.06 2.48 -24.08
N TYR A 141 -0.63 3.68 -24.22
CA TYR A 141 0.11 4.89 -24.61
C TYR A 141 0.48 5.81 -23.44
N SER A 142 0.17 5.43 -22.20
CA SER A 142 0.42 6.30 -21.05
C SER A 142 1.91 6.66 -20.94
N ARG A 143 2.21 7.93 -20.65
CA ARG A 143 3.60 8.42 -20.56
C ARG A 143 4.29 7.88 -19.32
N GLY A 144 5.08 6.83 -19.49
CA GLY A 144 5.96 6.25 -18.47
C GLY A 144 5.26 5.37 -17.44
N ARG A 145 4.15 5.82 -16.85
CA ARG A 145 3.41 5.06 -15.83
C ARG A 145 1.89 5.29 -15.93
N PHE A 146 1.13 4.49 -15.19
CA PHE A 146 -0.28 4.70 -14.92
C PHE A 146 -0.61 4.16 -13.52
N ALA A 147 -1.76 4.55 -12.97
CA ALA A 147 -2.18 4.14 -11.63
C ALA A 147 -3.53 3.42 -11.67
N VAL A 148 -3.70 2.42 -10.81
CA VAL A 148 -4.98 1.76 -10.57
C VAL A 148 -5.28 1.81 -9.07
N SER A 149 -6.33 2.54 -8.70
CA SER A 149 -6.80 2.65 -7.32
C SER A 149 -8.14 1.94 -7.15
N GLY A 150 -8.44 1.51 -5.92
CA GLY A 150 -9.75 1.05 -5.49
C GLY A 150 -10.14 1.79 -4.22
N SER A 151 -11.44 1.89 -3.94
CA SER A 151 -11.91 2.52 -2.69
C SER A 151 -11.27 1.86 -1.47
N GLY A 152 -10.64 2.67 -0.60
CA GLY A 152 -9.97 2.18 0.62
C GLY A 152 -8.64 1.46 0.39
N LEU A 153 -8.11 1.42 -0.84
CA LEU A 153 -6.87 0.74 -1.17
C LEU A 153 -5.84 1.75 -1.73
N SER A 154 -4.59 1.65 -1.27
CA SER A 154 -3.50 2.49 -1.80
C SER A 154 -3.35 2.31 -3.32
N PRO A 155 -3.12 3.38 -4.11
CA PRO A 155 -2.98 3.26 -5.56
C PRO A 155 -1.80 2.34 -5.92
N VAL A 156 -2.03 1.46 -6.90
CA VAL A 156 -0.98 0.65 -7.52
C VAL A 156 -0.48 1.43 -8.73
N ILE A 157 0.76 1.91 -8.68
CA ILE A 157 1.37 2.76 -9.71
C ILE A 157 2.43 1.93 -10.42
N VAL A 158 2.23 1.71 -11.72
CA VAL A 158 2.99 0.74 -12.50
C VAL A 158 3.52 1.38 -13.77
N PRO A 159 4.67 0.92 -14.30
CA PRO A 159 5.17 1.45 -15.55
C PRO A 159 4.29 1.02 -16.72
N ALA A 160 4.15 1.89 -17.73
CA ALA A 160 3.43 1.61 -18.97
C ALA A 160 4.35 0.92 -20.00
N TRP A 161 4.92 -0.23 -19.63
CA TRP A 161 5.85 -0.99 -20.47
C TRP A 161 5.14 -1.87 -21.51
N ALA A 162 5.91 -2.67 -22.25
CA ALA A 162 5.42 -3.44 -23.39
C ALA A 162 4.50 -4.62 -23.00
N GLU A 163 4.67 -5.20 -21.81
CA GLU A 163 3.94 -6.38 -21.35
C GLU A 163 2.43 -6.18 -21.30
N PRO A 164 1.86 -5.15 -20.63
CA PRO A 164 0.43 -4.89 -20.70
C PRO A 164 -0.02 -4.69 -22.14
N SER A 165 0.71 -3.92 -22.95
CA SER A 165 0.36 -3.68 -24.37
C SER A 165 0.29 -4.97 -25.20
N ARG A 166 1.14 -5.97 -24.93
CA ARG A 166 1.07 -7.29 -25.59
C ARG A 166 -0.22 -8.03 -25.25
N ALA A 167 -0.62 -8.06 -23.97
CA ALA A 167 -1.86 -8.70 -23.55
C ALA A 167 -3.10 -7.98 -24.13
N LEU A 168 -3.06 -6.64 -24.25
CA LEU A 168 -4.11 -5.88 -24.92
C LEU A 168 -4.22 -6.23 -26.40
N GLU A 169 -3.07 -6.32 -27.10
CA GLU A 169 -3.04 -6.61 -28.52
C GLU A 169 -3.52 -8.03 -28.85
N ASP A 170 -3.11 -9.02 -28.05
CA ASP A 170 -3.63 -10.39 -28.14
C ASP A 170 -5.16 -10.45 -28.17
N CYS A 171 -5.83 -9.59 -27.40
CA CYS A 171 -7.29 -9.53 -27.32
C CYS A 171 -7.94 -8.82 -28.49
N ARG A 172 -7.27 -7.81 -29.04
CA ARG A 172 -7.74 -7.11 -30.25
C ARG A 172 -7.74 -8.04 -31.46
N GLN A 173 -6.71 -8.89 -31.55
CA GLN A 173 -6.47 -9.82 -32.64
C GLN A 173 -7.27 -11.13 -32.54
N ALA A 174 -7.83 -11.44 -31.38
CA ALA A 174 -8.69 -12.61 -31.22
C ALA A 174 -9.93 -12.52 -32.14
N SER A 175 -10.17 -13.59 -32.91
CA SER A 175 -11.22 -13.73 -33.93
C SER A 175 -12.37 -14.59 -33.44
#